data_AF-A0A947QVW5-F1
#
_entry.id   AF-A0A947QVW5-F1
#
_cell.length_a   1.000
_cell.length_b   1.000
_cell.length_c   1.000
_cell.angle_alpha   90.00
_cell.angle_beta   90.00
_cell.angle_gamma   90.00
#
_symmetry.space_group_name_H-M   'P 1'
#
loop_
_entity.id
_entity.type
_entity.pdbx_description
1 polymer ?
#
loop_
_entity_poly.entity_id
_entity_poly.type
_entity_poly.pdbx_seq_one_letter_code
_entity_poly.pdbx_strand_id
1 'polypeptide(L)'
;MHKIISIVGPTATGKTALALQTAQEWLELGQVKGVNLISADSRQVFRGFEVVTGADIPAGFEVVSETKLKTKGMAGLSYRPIYKDSSRQIFLHGVKMIDVGSDWSLAHFVRFAREIAYWSIKNNYAVIMVGGTGLYHQHLWHHLNLAGHSKLPQKTAIFVGPNLEVRKQAETMALSGLQSWLKQIDEKRFLQMNQSDRQNPRRLVRAIEIALTTPVTSELVDKSQPGRTEVDQPPVTNRKPVRVGQEKPDKLHLIEPIGTGDIDFEVIKLLPASLDDLKPKITARVKARLQAGAVNEVKALLEQKLDPKSQVMTTLGVPEISQFLAGVISEKELIHLWTLHELQYAKRQLTWFKRPDQAHQLQKNIGITPNHKVSPELLQPASKDDWF
;
A
#
# COMPACT_ATOMS: atom_id res chain seq x y z
N MET A 1 -2.48 -8.56 -25.61
CA MET A 1 -1.72 -7.91 -24.53
C MET A 1 -2.64 -7.06 -23.65
N HIS A 2 -2.79 -7.42 -22.38
CA HIS A 2 -3.58 -6.75 -21.35
C HIS A 2 -2.81 -5.59 -20.74
N LYS A 3 -3.42 -4.41 -20.72
CA LYS A 3 -2.78 -3.16 -20.27
C LYS A 3 -2.93 -2.99 -18.76
N ILE A 4 -1.81 -2.94 -18.05
CA ILE A 4 -1.77 -2.63 -16.62
C ILE A 4 -0.73 -1.53 -16.40
N ILE A 5 -1.14 -0.37 -15.88
CA ILE A 5 -0.22 0.73 -15.59
C ILE A 5 -0.22 1.06 -14.10
N SER A 6 0.95 1.40 -13.57
CA SER A 6 1.10 2.06 -12.28
C SER A 6 1.53 3.51 -12.46
N ILE A 7 0.68 4.44 -12.06
CA ILE A 7 1.00 5.87 -11.99
C ILE A 7 1.39 6.20 -10.56
N VAL A 8 2.68 6.48 -10.36
CA VAL A 8 3.27 6.69 -9.05
C VAL A 8 3.90 8.06 -8.91
N GLY A 9 4.01 8.54 -7.68
CA GLY A 9 4.59 9.85 -7.38
C GLY A 9 4.03 10.42 -6.07
N PRO A 10 4.66 11.48 -5.54
CA PRO A 10 4.19 12.11 -4.31
C PRO A 10 2.81 12.75 -4.48
N THR A 11 2.21 13.20 -3.38
CA THR A 11 0.98 14.01 -3.43
C THR A 11 1.17 15.26 -4.30
N ALA A 12 0.07 15.77 -4.87
CA ALA A 12 0.04 17.00 -5.68
C ALA A 12 0.87 16.99 -6.99
N THR A 13 1.13 15.82 -7.58
CA THR A 13 1.82 15.70 -8.90
C THR A 13 0.90 15.42 -10.09
N GLY A 14 -0.42 15.45 -9.93
CA GLY A 14 -1.37 15.26 -11.04
C GLY A 14 -1.65 13.79 -11.43
N LYS A 15 -1.30 12.81 -10.58
CA LYS A 15 -1.48 11.37 -10.86
C LYS A 15 -2.90 10.99 -11.31
N THR A 16 -3.92 11.51 -10.63
CA THR A 16 -5.33 11.21 -10.94
C THR A 16 -5.74 11.76 -12.30
N ALA A 17 -5.32 12.98 -12.63
CA ALA A 17 -5.59 13.59 -13.94
C ALA A 17 -4.96 12.78 -15.07
N LEU A 18 -3.68 12.40 -14.93
CA LEU A 18 -3.02 11.54 -15.91
C LEU A 18 -3.73 10.18 -16.05
N ALA A 19 -4.16 9.58 -14.95
CA ALA A 19 -4.87 8.31 -14.99
C ALA A 19 -6.18 8.39 -15.77
N LEU A 20 -6.97 9.45 -15.56
CA LEU A 20 -8.22 9.67 -16.26
C LEU A 20 -8.00 9.96 -17.75
N GLN A 21 -7.00 10.77 -18.07
CA GLN A 21 -6.63 11.06 -19.46
C GLN A 21 -6.18 9.79 -20.20
N THR A 22 -5.27 9.00 -19.62
CA THR A 22 -4.82 7.72 -20.21
C THR A 22 -5.99 6.76 -20.37
N ALA A 23 -6.89 6.70 -19.39
CA ALA A 23 -8.09 5.86 -19.49
C ALA A 23 -9.00 6.29 -20.64
N GLN A 24 -9.22 7.59 -20.81
CA GLN A 24 -10.02 8.15 -21.89
C GLN A 24 -9.40 7.85 -23.26
N GLU A 25 -8.10 8.09 -23.42
CA GLU A 25 -7.38 7.86 -24.67
C GLU A 25 -7.48 6.38 -25.12
N TRP A 26 -7.30 5.42 -24.20
CA TRP A 26 -7.45 4.00 -24.55
C TRP A 26 -8.85 3.59 -24.96
N LEU A 27 -9.88 4.25 -24.40
CA LEU A 27 -11.27 4.01 -24.79
C LEU A 27 -11.56 4.60 -26.16
N GLU A 28 -11.11 5.82 -26.43
CA GLU A 28 -11.30 6.51 -27.73
C GLU A 28 -10.58 5.78 -28.87
N LEU A 29 -9.39 5.25 -28.60
CA LEU A 29 -8.64 4.41 -29.56
C LEU A 29 -9.21 2.99 -29.70
N GLY A 30 -10.26 2.63 -28.96
CA GLY A 30 -10.88 1.30 -29.00
C GLY A 30 -9.96 0.16 -28.54
N GLN A 31 -8.90 0.48 -27.78
CA GLN A 31 -7.90 -0.50 -27.36
C GLN A 31 -8.44 -1.46 -26.28
N VAL A 32 -9.39 -0.99 -25.47
CA VAL A 32 -10.01 -1.74 -24.37
C VAL A 32 -11.51 -1.47 -24.27
N LYS A 33 -12.26 -2.39 -23.66
CA LYS A 33 -13.71 -2.24 -23.45
C LYS A 33 -14.07 -1.32 -22.28
N GLY A 34 -13.10 -1.09 -21.40
CA GLY A 34 -13.28 -0.35 -20.16
C GLY A 34 -11.97 -0.23 -19.40
N VAL A 35 -11.94 0.60 -18.37
CA VAL A 35 -10.75 0.84 -17.54
C VAL A 35 -11.12 0.77 -16.07
N ASN A 36 -10.37 -0.01 -15.29
CA ASN A 36 -10.48 -0.07 -13.83
C ASN A 36 -9.34 0.71 -13.18
N LEU A 37 -9.65 1.87 -12.62
CA LEU A 37 -8.78 2.64 -11.75
C LEU A 37 -8.78 2.01 -10.35
N ILE A 38 -7.61 1.76 -9.78
CA ILE A 38 -7.45 1.25 -8.43
C ILE A 38 -6.67 2.28 -7.62
N SER A 39 -7.30 2.87 -6.60
CA SER A 39 -6.57 3.72 -5.65
C SER A 39 -5.57 2.88 -4.86
N ALA A 40 -4.30 3.26 -4.96
CA ALA A 40 -3.18 2.69 -4.24
C ALA A 40 -2.74 3.65 -3.09
N ASP A 41 -3.73 4.19 -2.38
CA ASP A 41 -3.54 4.97 -1.16
C ASP A 41 -4.06 4.20 0.07
N SER A 42 -3.20 4.03 1.07
CA SER A 42 -3.58 3.29 2.29
C SER A 42 -4.62 3.98 3.18
N ARG A 43 -4.91 5.27 2.94
CA ARG A 43 -5.80 6.10 3.78
C ARG A 43 -7.12 6.42 3.11
N GLN A 44 -7.19 6.48 1.79
CA GLN A 44 -8.44 6.76 1.07
C GLN A 44 -9.48 5.62 1.16
N VAL A 45 -9.06 4.44 1.65
CA VAL A 45 -9.92 3.28 1.84
C VAL A 45 -10.97 3.46 2.95
N PHE A 46 -10.76 4.40 3.87
CA PHE A 46 -11.63 4.61 5.02
C PHE A 46 -12.83 5.51 4.67
N ARG A 47 -14.04 5.06 5.01
CA ARG A 47 -15.30 5.80 4.87
C ARG A 47 -15.50 6.74 6.05
N GLY A 48 -16.01 7.94 5.80
CA GLY A 48 -16.14 9.00 6.82
C GLY A 48 -14.80 9.61 7.23
N PHE A 49 -13.79 9.47 6.38
CA PHE A 49 -12.44 10.00 6.59
C PHE A 49 -11.83 10.48 5.27
N GLU A 50 -12.58 11.28 4.55
CA GLU A 50 -12.31 11.62 3.16
C GLU A 50 -11.71 13.00 3.00
N VAL A 51 -12.08 13.96 3.85
CA VAL A 51 -11.58 15.34 3.74
C VAL A 51 -10.09 15.38 4.09
N VAL A 52 -9.70 14.82 5.23
CA VAL A 52 -8.29 14.78 5.66
C VAL A 52 -7.42 13.99 4.68
N THR A 53 -7.94 12.86 4.17
CA THR A 53 -7.18 11.99 3.26
C THR A 53 -7.19 12.49 1.81
N GLY A 54 -8.11 13.39 1.47
CA GLY A 54 -8.38 13.78 0.09
C GLY A 54 -8.84 12.59 -0.75
N ALA A 55 -9.78 11.80 -0.22
CA ALA A 55 -10.44 10.69 -0.90
C ALA A 55 -11.64 11.18 -1.74
N ASP A 56 -11.40 12.27 -2.46
CA ASP A 56 -12.38 12.93 -3.30
C ASP A 56 -12.74 12.01 -4.47
N ILE A 57 -14.03 11.92 -4.78
CA ILE A 57 -14.53 11.17 -5.93
C ILE A 57 -14.47 12.13 -7.12
N PRO A 58 -13.81 11.77 -8.24
CA PRO A 58 -13.71 12.65 -9.39
C PRO A 58 -15.09 13.08 -9.89
N ALA A 59 -15.20 14.32 -10.39
CA ALA A 59 -16.44 14.81 -10.95
C ALA A 59 -16.97 13.88 -12.06
N GLY A 60 -18.28 13.63 -12.07
CA GLY A 60 -18.94 12.73 -13.01
C GLY A 60 -18.90 11.25 -12.62
N PHE A 61 -18.24 10.87 -11.51
CA PHE A 61 -18.29 9.50 -11.00
C PHE A 61 -19.46 9.29 -10.04
N GLU A 62 -20.24 8.26 -10.29
CA GLU A 62 -21.39 7.86 -9.47
C GLU A 62 -21.21 6.44 -8.93
N VAL A 63 -21.78 6.14 -7.77
CA VAL A 63 -21.76 4.77 -7.22
C VAL A 63 -22.71 3.90 -8.04
N VAL A 64 -22.16 2.89 -8.71
CA VAL A 64 -22.96 1.94 -9.53
C VAL A 64 -23.19 0.60 -8.86
N SER A 65 -22.41 0.29 -7.82
CA SER A 65 -22.54 -0.94 -7.05
C SER A 65 -21.90 -0.76 -5.69
N GLU A 66 -22.55 -1.26 -4.65
CA GLU A 66 -21.99 -1.37 -3.31
C GLU A 66 -22.29 -2.77 -2.77
N THR A 67 -21.25 -3.58 -2.65
CA THR A 67 -21.39 -4.96 -2.14
C THR A 67 -20.52 -5.14 -0.93
N LYS A 68 -20.89 -6.05 -0.02
CA LYS A 68 -19.98 -6.49 1.04
C LYS A 68 -18.76 -7.15 0.42
N LEU A 69 -17.58 -6.89 0.96
CA LEU A 69 -16.34 -7.56 0.54
C LEU A 69 -16.45 -9.07 0.83
N LYS A 70 -16.72 -9.87 -0.21
CA LYS A 70 -16.86 -11.34 -0.12
C LYS A 70 -15.53 -12.09 -0.24
N THR A 71 -14.42 -11.38 -0.42
CA THR A 71 -13.09 -11.99 -0.56
C THR A 71 -12.71 -12.76 0.70
N LYS A 72 -12.34 -14.04 0.55
CA LYS A 72 -11.91 -14.89 1.66
C LYS A 72 -10.70 -14.27 2.37
N GLY A 73 -10.77 -14.13 3.69
CA GLY A 73 -9.80 -13.37 4.49
C GLY A 73 -9.97 -11.84 4.44
N MET A 74 -11.11 -11.35 3.95
CA MET A 74 -11.61 -9.98 4.09
C MET A 74 -13.05 -9.97 4.67
N ALA A 75 -13.53 -11.12 5.15
CA ALA A 75 -14.83 -11.26 5.79
C ALA A 75 -14.87 -10.37 7.04
N GLY A 76 -15.81 -9.44 7.09
CA GLY A 76 -15.91 -8.42 8.14
C GLY A 76 -15.53 -7.01 7.71
N LEU A 77 -14.96 -6.83 6.50
CA LEU A 77 -14.78 -5.50 5.91
C LEU A 77 -16.08 -5.01 5.26
N SER A 78 -16.39 -3.75 5.52
CA SER A 78 -17.74 -3.23 5.50
C SER A 78 -18.35 -3.11 4.09
N TYR A 79 -17.60 -2.59 3.10
CA TYR A 79 -18.14 -2.20 1.79
C TYR A 79 -17.14 -2.31 0.63
N ARG A 80 -17.66 -2.45 -0.60
CA ARG A 80 -16.92 -2.33 -1.86
C ARG A 80 -17.73 -1.47 -2.82
N PRO A 81 -17.71 -0.14 -2.65
CA PRO A 81 -18.27 0.76 -3.64
C PRO A 81 -17.45 0.67 -4.93
N ILE A 82 -18.16 0.63 -6.06
CA ILE A 82 -17.60 0.81 -7.39
C ILE A 82 -18.19 2.09 -7.91
N TYR A 83 -17.32 3.05 -8.20
CA TYR A 83 -17.71 4.30 -8.83
C TYR A 83 -17.51 4.16 -10.33
N LYS A 84 -18.40 4.73 -11.12
CA LYS A 84 -18.29 4.74 -12.58
C LYS A 84 -18.46 6.14 -13.11
N ASP A 85 -17.62 6.54 -14.04
CA ASP A 85 -17.82 7.73 -14.85
C ASP A 85 -19.17 7.62 -15.61
N SER A 86 -20.02 8.63 -15.48
CA SER A 86 -21.37 8.63 -16.07
C SER A 86 -21.35 8.55 -17.60
N SER A 87 -20.28 9.05 -18.23
CA SER A 87 -20.14 9.16 -19.68
C SER A 87 -19.25 8.07 -20.29
N ARG A 88 -18.40 7.42 -19.50
CA ARG A 88 -17.34 6.51 -19.98
C ARG A 88 -17.34 5.18 -19.25
N GLN A 89 -16.72 4.16 -19.86
CA GLN A 89 -16.50 2.85 -19.21
C GLN A 89 -15.27 2.89 -18.27
N ILE A 90 -15.18 3.91 -17.41
CA ILE A 90 -14.11 4.08 -16.43
C ILE A 90 -14.70 3.83 -15.05
N PHE A 91 -14.06 2.93 -14.30
CA PHE A 91 -14.50 2.52 -12.98
C PHE A 91 -13.42 2.84 -11.95
N LEU A 92 -13.78 3.39 -10.80
CA LEU A 92 -12.88 3.68 -9.69
C LEU A 92 -13.17 2.75 -8.51
N HIS A 93 -12.09 2.12 -8.04
CA HIS A 93 -12.06 1.16 -6.94
C HIS A 93 -11.08 1.62 -5.87
N GLY A 94 -11.25 1.15 -4.64
CA GLY A 94 -10.23 1.32 -3.59
C GLY A 94 -10.43 2.53 -2.69
N VAL A 95 -11.59 3.17 -2.72
CA VAL A 95 -11.92 4.34 -1.91
C VAL A 95 -13.20 4.09 -1.10
N LYS A 96 -13.27 4.60 0.14
CA LYS A 96 -14.47 4.50 1.02
C LYS A 96 -15.00 3.06 1.22
N MET A 97 -14.09 2.10 1.33
CA MET A 97 -14.39 0.66 1.42
C MET A 97 -14.62 0.16 2.84
N ILE A 98 -13.98 0.74 3.85
CA ILE A 98 -14.00 0.19 5.22
C ILE A 98 -14.29 1.27 6.24
N ASP A 99 -14.83 0.89 7.39
CA ASP A 99 -15.06 1.84 8.48
C ASP A 99 -13.75 2.23 9.17
N VAL A 100 -13.73 3.41 9.79
CA VAL A 100 -12.53 3.97 10.46
C VAL A 100 -12.00 3.15 11.64
N GLY A 101 -12.82 2.26 12.21
CA GLY A 101 -12.40 1.29 13.22
C GLY A 101 -11.80 0.00 12.66
N SER A 102 -11.79 -0.18 11.33
CA SER A 102 -11.27 -1.39 10.68
C SER A 102 -9.79 -1.29 10.36
N ASP A 103 -9.16 -2.43 10.05
CA ASP A 103 -7.76 -2.51 9.64
C ASP A 103 -7.59 -2.73 8.12
N TRP A 104 -6.69 -1.96 7.50
CA TRP A 104 -6.30 -2.14 6.11
C TRP A 104 -4.82 -2.52 5.98
N SER A 105 -4.56 -3.75 5.54
CA SER A 105 -3.18 -4.25 5.41
C SER A 105 -2.75 -4.32 3.96
N LEU A 106 -1.44 -4.44 3.74
CA LEU A 106 -0.89 -4.78 2.42
C LEU A 106 -1.51 -6.06 1.83
N ALA A 107 -1.76 -7.07 2.67
CA ALA A 107 -2.43 -8.29 2.25
C ALA A 107 -3.87 -8.04 1.77
N HIS A 108 -4.61 -7.18 2.48
CA HIS A 108 -5.96 -6.78 2.04
C HIS A 108 -5.92 -6.10 0.68
N PHE A 109 -5.01 -5.13 0.50
CA PHE A 109 -4.83 -4.46 -0.80
C PHE A 109 -4.47 -5.44 -1.92
N VAL A 110 -3.50 -6.32 -1.71
CA VAL A 110 -3.07 -7.30 -2.73
C VAL A 110 -4.22 -8.25 -3.11
N ARG A 111 -5.00 -8.75 -2.14
CA ARG A 111 -6.17 -9.60 -2.42
C ARG A 111 -7.19 -8.84 -3.27
N PHE A 112 -7.55 -7.65 -2.81
CA PHE A 112 -8.51 -6.77 -3.47
C PHE A 112 -8.12 -6.41 -4.91
N ALA A 113 -6.90 -5.90 -5.10
CA ALA A 113 -6.44 -5.44 -6.42
C ALA A 113 -6.25 -6.58 -7.41
N ARG A 114 -5.85 -7.78 -6.94
CA ARG A 114 -5.73 -8.97 -7.81
C ARG A 114 -7.07 -9.44 -8.36
N GLU A 115 -8.14 -9.39 -7.55
CA GLU A 115 -9.48 -9.74 -8.05
C GLU A 115 -9.90 -8.82 -9.20
N ILE A 116 -9.68 -7.51 -9.05
CA ILE A 116 -10.00 -6.52 -10.08
C ILE A 116 -9.13 -6.76 -11.32
N ALA A 117 -7.83 -6.97 -11.14
CA ALA A 117 -6.92 -7.21 -12.25
C ALA A 117 -7.29 -8.48 -13.04
N TYR A 118 -7.57 -9.59 -12.35
CA TYR A 118 -7.99 -10.84 -12.97
C TYR A 118 -9.29 -10.68 -13.75
N TRP A 119 -10.30 -10.05 -13.14
CA TRP A 119 -11.56 -9.75 -13.81
C TRP A 119 -11.33 -8.85 -15.03
N SER A 120 -10.49 -7.82 -14.92
CA SER A 120 -10.21 -6.89 -16.01
C SER A 120 -9.56 -7.58 -17.20
N ILE A 121 -8.55 -8.40 -16.94
CA ILE A 121 -7.86 -9.21 -17.93
C ILE A 121 -8.86 -10.10 -18.70
N LYS A 122 -9.70 -10.85 -17.97
CA LYS A 122 -10.69 -11.75 -18.58
C LYS A 122 -11.71 -11.03 -19.46
N ASN A 123 -12.03 -9.77 -19.15
CA ASN A 123 -13.07 -8.99 -19.83
C ASN A 123 -12.52 -7.98 -20.85
N ASN A 124 -11.20 -7.97 -21.12
CA ASN A 124 -10.53 -6.98 -21.97
C ASN A 124 -10.69 -5.53 -21.47
N TYR A 125 -10.51 -5.34 -20.17
CA TYR A 125 -10.44 -4.03 -19.53
C TYR A 125 -8.98 -3.73 -19.15
N ALA A 126 -8.57 -2.47 -19.23
CA ALA A 126 -7.29 -2.04 -18.69
C ALA A 126 -7.37 -1.86 -17.16
N VAL A 127 -6.22 -1.89 -16.51
CA VAL A 127 -6.08 -1.55 -15.09
C VAL A 127 -5.10 -0.39 -14.95
N ILE A 128 -5.49 0.66 -14.23
CA ILE A 128 -4.58 1.74 -13.87
C ILE A 128 -4.55 1.85 -12.35
N MET A 129 -3.42 1.53 -11.74
CA MET A 129 -3.17 1.80 -10.33
C MET A 129 -2.66 3.22 -10.15
N VAL A 130 -3.28 3.96 -9.23
CA VAL A 130 -2.94 5.37 -9.00
C VAL A 130 -2.69 5.57 -7.51
N GLY A 131 -1.51 6.04 -7.15
CA GLY A 131 -1.23 6.29 -5.73
C GLY A 131 0.23 6.51 -5.41
N GLY A 132 0.48 6.72 -4.12
CA GLY A 132 1.81 6.98 -3.59
C GLY A 132 2.33 5.90 -2.63
N THR A 133 1.57 4.82 -2.42
CA THR A 133 1.96 3.74 -1.50
C THR A 133 2.88 2.76 -2.22
N GLY A 134 4.19 3.03 -2.23
CA GLY A 134 5.16 2.24 -3.00
C GLY A 134 5.10 0.72 -2.77
N LEU A 135 4.81 0.28 -1.53
CA LEU A 135 4.62 -1.13 -1.20
C LEU A 135 3.42 -1.77 -1.93
N TYR A 136 2.35 -1.03 -2.17
CA TYR A 136 1.16 -1.53 -2.88
C TYR A 136 1.50 -1.84 -4.33
N HIS A 137 2.14 -0.89 -5.02
CA HIS A 137 2.57 -1.06 -6.40
C HIS A 137 3.56 -2.23 -6.55
N GLN A 138 4.57 -2.28 -5.68
CA GLN A 138 5.58 -3.34 -5.71
C GLN A 138 4.94 -4.73 -5.53
N HIS A 139 4.10 -4.91 -4.53
CA HIS A 139 3.56 -6.23 -4.22
C HIS A 139 2.50 -6.68 -5.21
N LEU A 140 1.64 -5.78 -5.73
CA LEU A 140 0.70 -6.22 -6.76
C LEU A 140 1.46 -6.77 -7.98
N TRP A 141 2.51 -6.08 -8.44
CA TRP A 141 3.37 -6.57 -9.52
C TRP A 141 3.91 -7.97 -9.24
N HIS A 142 4.57 -8.17 -8.09
CA HIS A 142 5.11 -9.49 -7.73
C HIS A 142 4.04 -10.58 -7.65
N HIS A 143 2.79 -10.25 -7.34
CA HIS A 143 1.69 -11.21 -7.22
C HIS A 143 0.83 -11.35 -8.48
N LEU A 144 1.02 -10.49 -9.49
CA LEU A 144 0.47 -10.65 -10.84
C LEU A 144 1.45 -11.41 -11.75
N ASN A 145 2.77 -11.23 -11.56
CA ASN A 145 3.82 -11.85 -12.36
C ASN A 145 4.22 -13.27 -11.88
N LEU A 146 3.29 -14.03 -11.29
CA LEU A 146 3.55 -15.41 -10.84
C LEU A 146 3.24 -16.39 -11.97
N ALA A 147 4.24 -16.55 -12.85
CA ALA A 147 4.40 -17.60 -13.83
C ALA A 147 3.78 -18.93 -13.39
N GLY A 148 2.78 -19.45 -14.13
CA GLY A 148 2.48 -20.89 -14.29
C GLY A 148 2.26 -21.78 -13.06
N HIS A 149 2.36 -21.27 -11.84
CA HIS A 149 2.18 -22.03 -10.62
C HIS A 149 0.78 -21.74 -10.12
N SER A 150 -0.14 -22.65 -10.48
CA SER A 150 -1.49 -22.78 -9.92
C SER A 150 -1.47 -23.10 -8.41
N LYS A 151 -0.46 -22.68 -7.67
CA LYS A 151 -0.39 -22.69 -6.23
C LYS A 151 0.33 -21.40 -5.83
N LEU A 152 -0.44 -20.44 -5.32
CA LEU A 152 0.13 -19.43 -4.43
C LEU A 152 1.11 -20.15 -3.48
N PRO A 153 2.34 -19.65 -3.29
CA PRO A 153 3.12 -20.10 -2.15
C PRO A 153 2.23 -19.86 -0.94
N GLN A 154 1.75 -20.91 -0.29
CA GLN A 154 0.84 -20.83 0.86
C GLN A 154 1.46 -20.06 2.05
N LYS A 155 2.71 -19.58 1.89
CA LYS A 155 3.50 -18.81 2.84
C LYS A 155 4.23 -17.64 2.16
N THR A 156 3.49 -16.65 1.63
CA THR A 156 4.11 -15.32 1.46
C THR A 156 3.90 -14.55 2.77
N ALA A 157 4.99 -14.07 3.36
CA ALA A 157 5.04 -13.39 4.66
C ALA A 157 4.03 -12.22 4.82
N ILE A 158 3.50 -11.71 3.71
CA ILE A 158 2.45 -10.68 3.71
C ILE A 158 1.12 -11.20 4.25
N PHE A 159 0.77 -12.48 4.08
CA PHE A 159 -0.50 -13.07 4.52
C PHE A 159 -0.45 -13.64 5.95
N VAL A 160 0.71 -13.57 6.60
CA VAL A 160 0.83 -13.88 8.03
C VAL A 160 0.02 -12.83 8.81
N GLY A 161 -1.01 -13.25 9.53
CA GLY A 161 -1.80 -12.34 10.37
C GLY A 161 -0.98 -11.76 11.53
N PRO A 162 -1.50 -10.73 12.22
CA PRO A 162 -0.94 -10.30 13.50
C PRO A 162 -1.00 -11.45 14.53
N ASN A 163 0.04 -11.59 15.35
CA ASN A 163 0.02 -12.54 16.47
C ASN A 163 -0.16 -11.76 17.78
N LEU A 164 -1.36 -11.87 18.39
CA LEU A 164 -1.73 -11.12 19.59
C LEU A 164 -0.86 -11.48 20.80
N GLU A 165 -0.45 -12.75 20.93
CA GLU A 165 0.43 -13.18 22.01
C GLU A 165 1.82 -12.55 21.87
N VAL A 166 2.37 -12.57 20.65
CA VAL A 166 3.66 -11.94 20.33
C VAL A 166 3.60 -10.44 20.61
N ARG A 167 2.53 -9.76 20.21
CA ARG A 167 2.34 -8.32 20.46
C ARG A 167 2.28 -8.02 21.95
N LYS A 168 1.49 -8.78 22.71
CA LYS A 168 1.37 -8.61 24.17
C LYS A 168 2.70 -8.81 24.89
N GLN A 169 3.48 -9.80 24.48
CA GLN A 169 4.84 -9.99 25.02
C GLN A 169 5.76 -8.82 24.65
N ALA A 170 5.73 -8.42 23.37
CA ALA A 170 6.56 -7.34 22.85
C ALA A 170 6.30 -5.97 23.50
N GLU A 171 5.07 -5.69 23.96
CA GLU A 171 4.72 -4.42 24.63
C GLU A 171 5.53 -4.18 25.90
N THR A 172 5.91 -5.25 26.60
CA THR A 172 6.72 -5.18 27.83
C THR A 172 8.23 -5.21 27.58
N MET A 173 8.66 -5.44 26.33
CA MET A 173 10.06 -5.60 26.00
C MET A 173 10.73 -4.28 25.61
N ALA A 174 11.95 -4.08 26.10
CA ALA A 174 12.84 -3.06 25.55
C ALA A 174 13.26 -3.43 24.11
N LEU A 175 13.70 -2.42 23.35
CA LEU A 175 14.15 -2.59 21.96
C LEU A 175 15.24 -3.67 21.83
N SER A 176 16.22 -3.68 22.73
CA SER A 176 17.28 -4.69 22.79
C SER A 176 16.74 -6.11 23.01
N GLY A 177 15.66 -6.24 23.79
CA GLY A 177 14.93 -7.49 23.97
C GLY A 177 14.29 -7.98 22.67
N LEU A 178 13.62 -7.09 21.92
CA LEU A 178 13.02 -7.43 20.63
C LEU A 178 14.07 -7.83 19.57
N GLN A 179 15.20 -7.12 19.54
CA GLN A 179 16.31 -7.45 18.66
C GLN A 179 16.89 -8.83 18.99
N SER A 180 17.09 -9.11 20.27
CA SER A 180 17.60 -10.40 20.75
C SER A 180 16.63 -11.53 20.45
N TRP A 181 15.32 -11.31 20.66
CA TRP A 181 14.29 -12.29 20.35
C TRP A 181 14.29 -12.64 18.85
N LEU A 182 14.27 -11.64 17.96
CA LEU A 182 14.33 -11.90 16.52
C LEU A 182 15.61 -12.63 16.12
N LYS A 183 16.76 -12.21 16.67
CA LYS A 183 18.05 -12.86 16.38
C LYS A 183 18.05 -14.34 16.80
N GLN A 184 17.42 -14.68 17.92
CA GLN A 184 17.34 -16.06 18.40
C GLN A 184 16.49 -16.97 17.51
N ILE A 185 15.38 -16.45 16.96
CA ILE A 185 14.44 -17.26 16.17
C ILE A 185 14.73 -17.22 14.66
N ASP A 186 15.36 -16.16 14.15
CA ASP A 186 15.69 -15.98 12.73
C ASP A 186 16.86 -14.99 12.58
N GLU A 187 18.07 -15.45 12.92
CA GLU A 187 19.31 -14.65 12.83
C GLU A 187 19.54 -14.13 11.41
N LYS A 188 19.29 -14.97 10.40
CA LYS A 188 19.47 -14.61 8.99
C LYS A 188 18.64 -13.38 8.64
N ARG A 189 17.36 -13.37 9.01
CA ARG A 189 16.48 -12.22 8.77
C ARG A 189 16.95 -10.99 9.53
N PHE A 190 17.34 -11.13 10.80
CA PHE A 190 17.86 -10.01 11.59
C PHE A 190 19.08 -9.35 10.92
N LEU A 191 20.01 -10.16 10.41
CA LEU A 191 21.21 -9.70 9.72
C LEU A 191 20.89 -9.01 8.37
N GLN A 192 19.81 -9.39 7.70
CA GLN A 192 19.36 -8.75 6.46
C GLN A 192 18.62 -7.42 6.68
N MET A 193 18.10 -7.17 7.88
CA MET A 193 17.42 -5.91 8.19
C MET A 193 18.40 -4.74 8.19
N ASN A 194 17.99 -3.61 7.62
CA ASN A 194 18.76 -2.37 7.70
C ASN A 194 18.68 -1.74 9.11
N GLN A 195 19.49 -0.72 9.37
CA GLN A 195 19.53 -0.07 10.69
C GLN A 195 18.17 0.51 11.11
N SER A 196 17.43 1.15 10.19
CA SER A 196 16.11 1.71 10.50
C SER A 196 15.11 0.62 10.90
N ASP A 197 15.15 -0.53 10.23
CA ASP A 197 14.32 -1.69 10.56
C ASP A 197 14.65 -2.25 11.94
N ARG A 198 15.95 -2.38 12.26
CA ARG A 198 16.42 -2.87 13.57
C ARG A 198 16.14 -1.91 14.72
N GLN A 199 15.93 -0.62 14.44
CA GLN A 199 15.61 0.40 15.44
C GLN A 199 14.10 0.65 15.57
N ASN A 200 13.26 -0.09 14.83
CA ASN A 200 11.82 0.09 14.85
C ASN A 200 11.12 -1.11 15.52
N PRO A 201 10.58 -0.93 16.75
CA PRO A 201 9.90 -2.00 17.48
C PRO A 201 8.79 -2.68 16.68
N ARG A 202 7.97 -1.92 15.93
CA ARG A 202 6.88 -2.49 15.13
C ARG A 202 7.42 -3.40 14.00
N ARG A 203 8.52 -3.01 13.35
CA ARG A 203 9.14 -3.83 12.29
C ARG A 203 9.78 -5.10 12.84
N LEU A 204 10.39 -5.03 14.03
CA LEU A 204 10.92 -6.20 14.74
C LEU A 204 9.81 -7.15 15.15
N VAL A 205 8.75 -6.66 15.79
CA VAL A 205 7.58 -7.46 16.16
C VAL A 205 6.99 -8.15 14.93
N ARG A 206 6.83 -7.41 13.82
CA ARG A 206 6.35 -8.01 12.57
C ARG A 206 7.28 -9.09 12.03
N ALA A 207 8.59 -8.89 12.09
CA ALA A 207 9.57 -9.89 11.68
C ALA A 207 9.50 -11.14 12.57
N ILE A 208 9.27 -10.98 13.88
CA ILE A 208 9.06 -12.06 14.84
C ILE A 208 7.77 -12.84 14.51
N GLU A 209 6.66 -12.15 14.26
CA GLU A 209 5.38 -12.77 13.83
C GLU A 209 5.59 -13.66 12.59
N ILE A 210 6.36 -13.18 11.61
CA ILE A 210 6.66 -13.91 10.37
C ILE A 210 7.58 -15.11 10.63
N ALA A 211 8.62 -14.94 11.45
CA ALA A 211 9.57 -16.00 11.78
C ALA A 211 8.90 -17.16 12.53
N LEU A 212 8.00 -16.86 13.48
CA LEU A 212 7.31 -17.87 14.27
C LEU A 212 6.26 -18.68 13.48
N THR A 213 5.76 -18.13 12.38
CA THR A 213 4.76 -18.80 11.51
C THR A 213 5.38 -19.55 10.35
N THR A 214 6.63 -19.26 10.02
CA THR A 214 7.37 -19.95 8.96
C THR A 214 8.24 -21.03 9.60
N PRO A 215 7.96 -22.34 9.45
CA PRO A 215 8.91 -23.35 9.88
C PRO A 215 10.21 -23.12 9.11
N VAL A 216 11.32 -23.02 9.84
CA VAL A 216 12.66 -22.92 9.27
C VAL A 216 12.88 -24.17 8.42
N THR A 217 12.68 -24.06 7.11
CA THR A 217 13.15 -25.09 6.18
C THR A 217 14.65 -24.98 6.15
N SER A 218 15.30 -25.92 6.84
CA SER A 218 16.73 -26.21 6.73
C SER A 218 17.03 -26.74 5.33
N GLU A 219 16.96 -25.91 4.30
CA GLU A 219 17.42 -26.26 2.96
C GLU A 219 18.14 -25.07 2.33
N LEU A 220 19.47 -25.12 2.47
CA LEU A 220 20.51 -24.88 1.46
C LEU A 220 21.84 -24.77 2.22
N VAL A 221 22.26 -25.88 2.84
CA VAL A 221 23.68 -26.09 3.14
C VAL A 221 24.28 -26.64 1.86
N ASP A 222 25.01 -25.79 1.17
CA ASP A 222 25.90 -26.17 0.08
C ASP A 222 26.94 -27.17 0.63
N LYS A 223 26.83 -28.44 0.22
CA LYS A 223 27.78 -29.50 0.56
C LYS A 223 29.03 -29.40 -0.32
N SER A 224 29.77 -28.30 -0.18
CA SER A 224 31.13 -28.22 -0.70
C SER A 224 31.99 -27.32 0.17
N GLN A 225 32.47 -27.87 1.30
CA GLN A 225 33.81 -27.59 1.82
C GLN A 225 34.18 -28.61 2.92
N PRO A 226 35.39 -29.20 2.90
CA PRO A 226 35.80 -30.20 3.87
C PRO A 226 36.48 -29.57 5.10
N GLY A 227 36.16 -30.12 6.27
CA GLY A 227 37.01 -30.13 7.46
C GLY A 227 36.99 -28.87 8.33
N ARG A 228 36.41 -28.98 9.53
CA ARG A 228 37.07 -28.59 10.79
C ARG A 228 36.31 -29.15 12.01
N THR A 229 37.12 -29.79 12.83
CA THR A 229 36.99 -30.45 14.14
C THR A 229 35.90 -29.96 15.11
N GLU A 230 35.34 -30.97 15.80
CA GLU A 230 34.49 -30.93 17.00
C GLU A 230 35.02 -29.98 18.08
N VAL A 231 34.13 -29.14 18.62
CA VAL A 231 34.24 -28.59 19.99
C VAL A 231 32.84 -28.49 20.60
N ASP A 232 32.72 -29.07 21.80
CA ASP A 232 31.61 -29.19 22.75
C ASP A 232 30.33 -28.33 22.56
N GLN A 233 29.18 -29.02 22.47
CA GLN A 233 27.85 -28.46 22.67
C GLN A 233 27.40 -28.65 24.14
N PRO A 234 26.91 -27.60 24.84
CA PRO A 234 26.16 -27.78 26.08
C PRO A 234 24.70 -28.21 25.80
N PRO A 235 24.03 -28.88 26.77
CA PRO A 235 22.85 -29.70 26.49
C PRO A 235 21.64 -28.89 26.04
N VAL A 236 21.04 -29.34 24.93
CA VAL A 236 19.71 -28.93 24.49
C VAL A 236 18.70 -29.34 25.56
N THR A 237 18.23 -28.36 26.33
CA THR A 237 17.11 -28.62 27.24
C THR A 237 15.84 -28.84 26.42
N ASN A 238 15.34 -30.07 26.50
CA ASN A 238 14.05 -30.51 25.97
C ASN A 238 12.92 -29.64 26.52
N ARG A 239 12.60 -28.52 25.86
CA ARG A 239 11.30 -27.87 26.00
C ARG A 239 10.42 -28.34 24.84
N LYS A 240 9.41 -29.13 25.20
CA LYS A 240 8.34 -29.59 24.29
C LYS A 240 7.87 -28.42 23.43
N PRO A 241 7.68 -28.59 22.11
CA PRO A 241 7.14 -27.54 21.26
C PRO A 241 5.77 -27.13 21.81
N VAL A 242 5.65 -25.85 22.18
CA VAL A 242 4.38 -25.24 22.54
C VAL A 242 3.49 -25.36 21.30
N ARG A 243 2.43 -26.18 21.40
CA ARG A 243 1.39 -26.27 20.38
C ARG A 243 0.62 -24.95 20.40
N VAL A 244 1.10 -23.98 19.62
CA VAL A 244 0.33 -22.79 19.28
C VAL A 244 -0.87 -23.26 18.46
N GLY A 245 -2.08 -22.82 18.85
CA GLY A 245 -3.32 -23.14 18.15
C GLY A 245 -3.17 -22.85 16.65
N GLN A 246 -3.14 -23.91 15.85
CA GLN A 246 -3.07 -23.79 14.40
C GLN A 246 -4.44 -23.34 13.91
N GLU A 247 -4.62 -22.04 13.68
CA GLU A 247 -5.56 -21.65 12.63
C GLU A 247 -5.02 -22.25 11.33
N LYS A 248 -5.79 -23.19 10.77
CA LYS A 248 -5.42 -23.87 9.53
C LYS A 248 -5.18 -22.82 8.44
N PRO A 249 -4.04 -22.84 7.73
CA PRO A 249 -3.82 -21.92 6.62
C PRO A 249 -4.97 -22.08 5.63
N ASP A 250 -5.59 -20.95 5.30
CA ASP A 250 -6.77 -20.89 4.45
C ASP A 250 -6.54 -21.67 3.15
N LYS A 251 -7.35 -22.70 2.92
CA LYS A 251 -7.43 -23.38 1.62
C LYS A 251 -7.98 -22.37 0.60
N LEU A 252 -7.10 -21.59 -0.02
CA LEU A 252 -7.44 -20.70 -1.12
C LEU A 252 -7.58 -21.57 -2.37
N HIS A 253 -8.79 -21.67 -2.90
CA HIS A 253 -9.02 -22.30 -4.19
C HIS A 253 -8.19 -21.58 -5.25
N LEU A 254 -7.54 -22.41 -6.05
CA LEU A 254 -6.61 -22.05 -7.10
C LEU A 254 -7.39 -21.37 -8.21
N ILE A 255 -7.32 -20.04 -8.27
CA ILE A 255 -7.67 -19.33 -9.51
C ILE A 255 -6.54 -19.68 -10.49
N GLU A 256 -6.91 -20.21 -11.66
CA GLU A 256 -5.93 -20.65 -12.67
C GLU A 256 -4.95 -19.52 -13.01
N PRO A 257 -3.64 -19.83 -13.11
CA PRO A 257 -2.64 -18.85 -13.47
C PRO A 257 -2.93 -18.34 -14.89
N ILE A 258 -3.08 -17.02 -15.02
CA ILE A 258 -3.13 -16.37 -16.34
C ILE A 258 -1.73 -16.56 -16.95
N GLY A 259 -1.65 -17.19 -18.13
CA GLY A 259 -0.40 -17.33 -18.85
C GLY A 259 0.31 -15.98 -18.98
N THR A 260 1.56 -15.91 -18.55
CA THR A 260 2.34 -14.67 -18.40
C THR A 260 2.79 -14.04 -19.72
N GLY A 261 2.34 -14.55 -20.86
CA GLY A 261 2.77 -14.08 -22.19
C GLY A 261 2.09 -12.78 -22.66
N ASP A 262 1.04 -12.33 -21.97
CA ASP A 262 0.13 -11.31 -22.51
C ASP A 262 -0.09 -10.08 -21.61
N ILE A 263 0.68 -9.83 -20.55
CA ILE A 263 0.50 -8.61 -19.72
C ILE A 263 1.54 -7.55 -20.10
N ASP A 264 1.06 -6.39 -20.56
CA ASP A 264 1.86 -5.17 -20.72
C ASP A 264 1.80 -4.39 -19.42
N PHE A 265 2.90 -4.37 -18.66
CA PHE A 265 2.97 -3.65 -17.39
C PHE A 265 3.95 -2.48 -17.46
N GLU A 266 3.44 -1.27 -17.27
CA GLU A 266 4.24 -0.05 -17.29
C GLU A 266 4.14 0.69 -15.95
N VAL A 267 5.24 1.36 -15.57
CA VAL A 267 5.26 2.27 -14.42
C VAL A 267 5.61 3.67 -14.86
N ILE A 268 4.64 4.56 -14.73
CA ILE A 268 4.80 5.99 -15.00
C ILE A 268 5.08 6.70 -13.67
N LYS A 269 6.22 7.42 -13.60
CA LYS A 269 6.66 8.14 -12.41
C LYS A 269 6.50 9.64 -12.60
N LEU A 270 5.58 10.25 -11.86
CA LEU A 270 5.44 11.70 -11.78
C LEU A 270 6.27 12.24 -10.63
N LEU A 271 7.51 12.62 -10.93
CA LEU A 271 8.46 13.16 -9.97
C LEU A 271 8.60 14.68 -10.18
N PRO A 272 8.44 15.51 -9.14
CA PRO A 272 8.70 16.94 -9.22
C PRO A 272 10.21 17.20 -9.39
N ALA A 273 10.57 18.36 -9.93
CA ALA A 273 11.96 18.77 -10.06
C ALA A 273 12.61 18.98 -8.68
N SER A 274 11.88 19.60 -7.75
CA SER A 274 12.32 19.81 -6.37
C SER A 274 11.20 19.53 -5.34
N LEU A 275 11.59 19.35 -4.07
CA LEU A 275 10.62 19.32 -2.97
C LEU A 275 10.02 20.70 -2.69
N ASP A 276 10.74 21.77 -3.01
CA ASP A 276 10.27 23.14 -2.80
C ASP A 276 9.11 23.47 -3.74
N ASP A 277 9.07 22.85 -4.93
CA ASP A 277 7.94 22.96 -5.87
C ASP A 277 6.64 22.39 -5.29
N LEU A 278 6.75 21.41 -4.38
CA LEU A 278 5.59 20.79 -3.74
C LEU A 278 5.05 21.62 -2.58
N LYS A 279 5.89 22.43 -1.92
CA LYS A 279 5.49 23.12 -0.67
C LYS A 279 4.29 24.05 -0.87
N PRO A 280 4.25 24.96 -1.86
CA PRO A 280 3.07 25.78 -2.11
C PRO A 280 1.81 24.95 -2.40
N LYS A 281 1.93 23.88 -3.20
CA LYS A 281 0.82 23.00 -3.58
C LYS A 281 0.25 22.23 -2.39
N ILE A 282 1.13 21.64 -1.58
CA ILE A 282 0.75 20.93 -0.34
C ILE A 282 0.12 21.92 0.65
N THR A 283 0.70 23.10 0.83
CA THR A 283 0.14 24.13 1.74
C THR A 283 -1.26 24.54 1.30
N ALA A 284 -1.46 24.77 0.00
CA ALA A 284 -2.78 25.11 -0.54
C ALA A 284 -3.78 23.97 -0.30
N ARG A 285 -3.36 22.72 -0.50
CA ARG A 285 -4.22 21.54 -0.24
C ARG A 285 -4.59 21.38 1.24
N VAL A 286 -3.65 21.60 2.15
CA VAL A 286 -3.93 21.61 3.60
C VAL A 286 -5.00 22.64 3.93
N LYS A 287 -4.86 23.87 3.43
CA LYS A 287 -5.86 24.94 3.62
C LYS A 287 -7.22 24.59 3.03
N ALA A 288 -7.25 24.03 1.81
CA ALA A 288 -8.48 23.61 1.16
C ALA A 288 -9.22 22.53 1.98
N ARG A 289 -8.51 21.54 2.51
CA ARG A 289 -9.10 20.51 3.38
C ARG A 289 -9.62 21.07 4.71
N LEU A 290 -8.90 22.04 5.30
CA LEU A 290 -9.40 22.74 6.50
C LEU A 290 -10.70 23.46 6.20
N GLN A 291 -10.78 24.18 5.07
CA GLN A 291 -12.00 24.86 4.62
C GLN A 291 -13.14 23.88 4.30
N ALA A 292 -12.83 22.71 3.75
CA ALA A 292 -13.78 21.64 3.46
C ALA A 292 -14.26 20.88 4.71
N GLY A 293 -13.82 21.26 5.91
CA GLY A 293 -14.33 20.70 7.16
C GLY A 293 -13.48 19.59 7.77
N ALA A 294 -12.19 19.50 7.45
CA ALA A 294 -11.28 18.52 8.07
C ALA A 294 -11.28 18.57 9.61
N VAL A 295 -11.47 19.77 10.19
CA VAL A 295 -11.56 19.93 11.66
C VAL A 295 -12.79 19.21 12.22
N ASN A 296 -13.94 19.31 11.55
CA ASN A 296 -15.17 18.62 11.97
C ASN A 296 -15.03 17.10 11.79
N GLU A 297 -14.41 16.65 10.71
CA GLU A 297 -14.12 15.24 10.46
C GLU A 297 -13.25 14.64 11.59
N VAL A 298 -12.15 15.30 11.95
CA VAL A 298 -11.28 14.83 13.05
C VAL A 298 -11.98 14.89 14.40
N LYS A 299 -12.81 15.93 14.65
CA LYS A 299 -13.61 15.99 15.87
C LYS A 299 -14.53 14.77 16.00
N ALA A 300 -15.25 14.41 14.92
CA ALA A 300 -16.11 13.23 14.89
C ALA A 300 -15.31 11.92 15.07
N LEU A 301 -14.09 11.83 14.53
CA LEU A 301 -13.21 10.68 14.75
C LEU A 301 -12.79 10.53 16.21
N LEU A 302 -12.46 11.63 16.89
CA LEU A 302 -12.06 11.62 18.30
C LEU A 302 -13.20 11.13 19.21
N GLU A 303 -14.45 11.44 18.86
CA GLU A 303 -15.63 10.97 19.60
C GLU A 303 -15.83 9.45 19.51
N GLN A 304 -15.31 8.79 18.48
CA GLN A 304 -15.38 7.33 18.32
C GLN A 304 -14.43 6.55 19.24
N LYS A 305 -13.53 7.24 19.98
CA LYS A 305 -12.59 6.63 20.94
C LYS A 305 -11.79 5.46 20.34
N LEU A 306 -11.38 5.61 19.08
CA LEU A 306 -10.53 4.65 18.38
C LEU A 306 -9.18 4.52 19.09
N ASP A 307 -8.50 3.38 18.91
CA ASP A 307 -7.13 3.20 19.39
C ASP A 307 -6.24 4.34 18.83
N PRO A 308 -5.55 5.13 19.68
CA PRO A 308 -4.63 6.17 19.24
C PRO A 308 -3.50 5.66 18.33
N LYS A 309 -3.20 4.36 18.37
CA LYS A 309 -2.19 3.70 17.52
C LYS A 309 -2.77 3.19 16.18
N SER A 310 -4.07 3.30 15.97
CA SER A 310 -4.76 2.85 14.75
C SER A 310 -4.30 3.59 13.50
N GLN A 311 -4.62 3.03 12.34
CA GLN A 311 -4.20 3.59 11.06
C GLN A 311 -4.79 4.98 10.84
N VAL A 312 -6.08 5.17 11.12
CA VAL A 312 -6.78 6.45 10.97
C VAL A 312 -6.19 7.51 11.91
N MET A 313 -6.03 7.19 13.20
CA MET A 313 -5.53 8.15 14.21
C MET A 313 -4.09 8.60 13.98
N THR A 314 -3.29 7.80 13.26
CA THR A 314 -1.89 8.12 12.91
C THR A 314 -1.75 8.77 11.53
N THR A 315 -2.85 9.17 10.89
CA THR A 315 -2.84 9.86 9.59
C THR A 315 -2.40 11.29 9.71
N LEU A 316 -1.55 11.75 8.79
CA LEU A 316 -1.16 13.16 8.71
C LEU A 316 -2.41 14.05 8.65
N GLY A 317 -2.41 15.12 9.42
CA GLY A 317 -3.57 15.97 9.65
C GLY A 317 -4.31 15.63 10.94
N VAL A 318 -4.44 14.36 11.31
CA VAL A 318 -5.16 13.96 12.53
C VAL A 318 -4.43 14.40 13.80
N PRO A 319 -3.14 14.06 14.03
CA PRO A 319 -2.40 14.54 15.20
C PRO A 319 -2.32 16.06 15.30
N GLU A 320 -2.19 16.75 14.17
CA GLU A 320 -2.07 18.21 14.11
C GLU A 320 -3.41 18.87 14.44
N ILE A 321 -4.50 18.43 13.80
CA ILE A 321 -5.85 18.94 14.11
C ILE A 321 -6.22 18.60 15.56
N SER A 322 -5.84 17.43 16.07
CA SER A 322 -6.10 17.06 17.47
C SER A 322 -5.41 18.02 18.46
N GLN A 323 -4.16 18.42 18.18
CA GLN A 323 -3.44 19.42 18.99
C GLN A 323 -4.10 20.80 18.91
N PHE A 324 -4.57 21.19 17.73
CA PHE A 324 -5.30 22.44 17.54
C PHE A 324 -6.62 22.45 18.32
N LEU A 325 -7.41 21.37 18.23
CA LEU A 325 -8.66 21.19 18.98
C LEU A 325 -8.44 21.20 20.50
N ALA A 326 -7.27 20.73 20.97
CA ALA A 326 -6.88 20.77 22.36
C ALA A 326 -6.33 22.14 22.82
N GLY A 327 -6.24 23.14 21.94
CA GLY A 327 -5.69 24.46 22.25
C GLY A 327 -4.17 24.49 22.45
N VAL A 328 -3.46 23.42 22.07
CA VAL A 328 -1.99 23.30 22.24
C VAL A 328 -1.23 24.07 21.17
N ILE A 329 -1.79 24.16 19.96
CA ILE A 329 -1.20 24.89 18.84
C ILE A 329 -2.23 25.83 18.21
N SER A 330 -1.76 26.93 17.64
CA SER A 330 -2.56 27.88 16.85
C SER A 330 -2.92 27.33 15.46
N GLU A 331 -3.89 27.94 14.78
CA GLU A 331 -4.25 27.58 13.40
C GLU A 331 -3.05 27.75 12.43
N LYS A 332 -2.23 28.79 12.65
CA LYS A 332 -1.01 29.02 11.87
C LYS A 332 -0.02 27.87 12.03
N GLU A 333 0.14 27.38 13.26
CA GLU A 333 1.02 26.23 13.56
C GLU A 333 0.45 24.93 13.01
N LEU A 334 -0.88 24.72 13.07
CA LEU A 334 -1.56 23.59 12.44
C LEU A 334 -1.23 23.51 10.95
N ILE A 335 -1.44 24.60 10.20
CA ILE A 335 -1.15 24.65 8.76
C ILE A 335 0.35 24.37 8.52
N HIS A 336 1.23 24.94 9.33
CA HIS A 336 2.67 24.75 9.21
C HIS A 336 3.09 23.29 9.43
N LEU A 337 2.66 22.68 10.54
CA LEU A 337 3.03 21.32 10.93
C LEU A 337 2.46 20.28 9.97
N TRP A 338 1.18 20.41 9.60
CA TRP A 338 0.57 19.47 8.66
C TRP A 338 1.27 19.54 7.29
N THR A 339 1.54 20.76 6.79
CA THR A 339 2.33 20.95 5.55
C THR A 339 3.72 20.32 5.65
N LEU A 340 4.42 20.53 6.76
CA LEU A 340 5.76 19.99 6.99
C LEU A 340 5.74 18.45 6.97
N HIS A 341 4.80 17.82 7.66
CA HIS A 341 4.73 16.36 7.72
C HIS A 341 4.33 15.74 6.37
N GLU A 342 3.47 16.40 5.58
CA GLU A 342 3.19 15.98 4.20
C GLU A 342 4.41 16.10 3.29
N LEU A 343 5.20 17.16 3.41
CA LEU A 343 6.48 17.30 2.69
C LEU A 343 7.47 16.20 3.05
N GLN A 344 7.58 15.86 4.35
CA GLN A 344 8.42 14.76 4.80
C GLN A 344 7.94 13.41 4.24
N TYR A 345 6.62 13.21 4.14
CA TYR A 345 6.06 12.03 3.52
C TYR A 345 6.32 11.97 2.01
N ALA A 346 6.12 13.09 1.30
CA ALA A 346 6.47 13.22 -0.12
C ALA A 346 7.95 12.91 -0.37
N LYS A 347 8.85 13.40 0.50
CA LYS A 347 10.29 13.06 0.45
C LYS A 347 10.52 11.55 0.57
N ARG A 348 9.84 10.87 1.50
CA ARG A 348 9.93 9.40 1.65
C ARG A 348 9.44 8.68 0.39
N GLN A 349 8.35 9.16 -0.22
CA GLN A 349 7.83 8.63 -1.48
C GLN A 349 8.84 8.81 -2.63
N LEU A 350 9.46 9.99 -2.74
CA LEU A 350 10.52 10.24 -3.73
C LEU A 350 11.71 9.32 -3.53
N THR A 351 12.19 9.17 -2.30
CA THR A 351 13.27 8.22 -1.99
C THR A 351 12.91 6.80 -2.39
N TRP A 352 11.66 6.39 -2.20
CA TRP A 352 11.17 5.08 -2.63
C TRP A 352 11.18 4.93 -4.15
N PHE A 353 10.54 5.86 -4.87
CA PHE A 353 10.34 5.76 -6.32
C PHE A 353 11.60 6.05 -7.15
N LYS A 354 12.62 6.71 -6.57
CA LYS A 354 13.93 6.93 -7.20
C LYS A 354 14.83 5.68 -7.21
N ARG A 355 14.52 4.63 -6.44
CA ARG A 355 15.38 3.43 -6.38
C ARG A 355 15.46 2.75 -7.77
N PRO A 356 16.68 2.47 -8.27
CA PRO A 356 16.88 1.82 -9.57
C PRO A 356 16.22 0.44 -9.60
N ASP A 357 16.30 -0.32 -8.52
CA ASP A 357 15.91 -1.74 -8.47
C ASP A 357 14.41 -1.98 -8.66
N GLN A 358 13.57 -0.96 -8.40
CA GLN A 358 12.16 -1.01 -8.75
C GLN A 358 11.89 -0.57 -10.19
N ALA A 359 12.79 0.16 -10.85
CA ALA A 359 12.67 0.50 -12.27
C ALA A 359 13.36 -0.54 -13.18
N HIS A 360 14.43 -1.17 -12.71
CA HIS A 360 15.36 -1.96 -13.53
C HIS A 360 14.87 -3.39 -13.81
N GLN A 361 14.01 -3.96 -12.95
CA GLN A 361 13.23 -5.15 -13.27
C GLN A 361 11.93 -4.83 -14.02
N LEU A 362 11.51 -3.56 -14.06
CA LEU A 362 10.32 -3.09 -14.79
C LEU A 362 10.63 -2.64 -16.22
N GLN A 363 11.88 -2.29 -16.53
CA GLN A 363 12.32 -1.93 -17.89
C GLN A 363 12.90 -3.10 -18.70
N LYS A 364 13.32 -4.22 -18.09
CA LYS A 364 14.16 -5.21 -18.78
C LYS A 364 13.45 -6.22 -19.68
N ASN A 365 12.12 -6.18 -19.83
CA ASN A 365 11.40 -7.09 -20.74
C ASN A 365 10.58 -6.41 -21.83
N ILE A 366 10.67 -5.09 -22.00
CA ILE A 366 9.94 -4.41 -23.08
C ILE A 366 10.89 -3.40 -23.70
N GLY A 367 11.26 -3.65 -24.96
CA GLY A 367 11.99 -2.70 -25.78
C GLY A 367 11.12 -1.49 -26.10
N ILE A 368 10.95 -0.59 -25.13
CA ILE A 368 10.28 0.70 -25.32
C ILE A 368 11.33 1.80 -25.10
N THR A 369 11.67 2.44 -26.21
CA THR A 369 12.34 3.75 -26.25
C THR A 369 11.46 4.81 -25.60
N PRO A 370 12.05 5.83 -24.94
CA PRO A 370 11.32 6.90 -24.26
C PRO A 370 10.69 7.85 -25.29
N ASN A 371 9.55 7.47 -25.88
CA ASN A 371 8.83 8.30 -26.83
C ASN A 371 7.34 8.36 -26.47
N HIS A 372 7.03 8.67 -25.21
CA HIS A 372 5.88 9.51 -24.92
C HIS A 372 6.40 10.86 -24.46
N LYS A 373 6.58 11.77 -25.43
CA LYS A 373 6.63 13.20 -25.13
C LYS A 373 5.25 13.58 -24.60
N VAL A 374 5.11 13.54 -23.27
CA VAL A 374 4.06 14.27 -22.58
C VAL A 374 4.23 15.73 -23.03
N SER A 375 3.23 16.28 -23.72
CA SER A 375 3.32 17.67 -24.20
C SER A 375 3.59 18.61 -23.02
N PRO A 376 4.43 19.64 -23.16
CA PRO A 376 4.72 20.60 -22.09
C PRO A 376 3.46 21.28 -21.51
N GLU A 377 2.36 21.30 -22.26
CA GLU A 377 1.04 21.78 -21.84
C GLU A 377 0.40 20.88 -20.77
N LEU A 378 0.74 19.59 -20.70
CA LEU A 378 0.28 18.61 -19.69
C LEU A 378 1.00 18.72 -18.34
N LEU A 379 2.03 19.58 -18.24
CA LEU A 379 2.71 19.92 -16.99
C LEU A 379 2.26 21.26 -16.41
N GLN A 380 1.31 21.93 -17.05
CA GLN A 380 0.74 23.15 -16.46
C GLN A 380 -0.08 22.79 -15.22
N PRO A 381 -0.07 23.66 -14.18
CA PRO A 381 -1.01 23.52 -13.09
C PRO A 381 -2.40 23.55 -13.71
N ALA A 382 -3.12 22.44 -13.57
CA ALA A 382 -4.48 22.34 -14.01
C ALA A 382 -5.29 23.49 -13.38
N SER A 383 -6.29 23.99 -14.11
CA SER A 383 -7.05 25.19 -13.75
C SER A 383 -7.66 25.07 -12.35
N LYS A 384 -8.18 26.18 -11.79
CA LYS A 384 -8.82 26.18 -10.46
C LYS A 384 -9.91 25.10 -10.30
N ASP A 385 -10.45 24.58 -11.41
CA ASP A 385 -11.50 23.59 -11.47
C ASP A 385 -10.99 22.16 -11.77
N ASP A 386 -9.69 21.95 -11.96
CA ASP A 386 -9.09 20.63 -12.22
C ASP A 386 -8.48 19.99 -10.95
N TRP A 387 -8.61 20.68 -9.83
CA TRP A 387 -8.19 20.23 -8.51
C TRP A 387 -9.40 20.23 -7.60
N PHE A 388 -10.30 19.28 -7.84
CA PHE A 388 -11.35 18.97 -6.87
C PHE A 388 -10.72 18.30 -5.65
#